data_AF-A0A285E725-F1
#
_entry.id   AF-A0A285E725-F1
#
_cell.length_a   1.000
_cell.length_b   1.000
_cell.length_c   1.000
_cell.angle_alpha   90.00
_cell.angle_beta   90.00
_cell.angle_gamma   90.00
#
_symmetry.space_group_name_H-M   'P 1'
#
loop_
_entity.id
_entity.type
_entity.pdbx_description
1 polymer ?
#
loop_
_entity_poly.entity_id
_entity_poly.type
_entity_poly.pdbx_seq_one_letter_code
_entity_poly.pdbx_strand_id
1 'polypeptide(L)'
;MDEKPQIQVLERTAPTLPVRSGHVEAASSDYVRPGTTTLFAALEVATGKVTEACTESHRHQEFRAFLKQVAAAHPRRRLHA
;
A
#
# COMPACT_ATOMS: atom_id res chain seq x y z
N MET A 1 -10.05 3.07 11.22
CA MET A 1 -9.60 2.60 9.88
C MET A 1 -8.22 3.20 9.63
N ASP A 2 -7.35 2.57 8.83
CA ASP A 2 -6.03 3.11 8.48
C ASP A 2 -5.97 3.36 6.97
N GLU A 3 -5.36 4.48 6.60
CA GLU A 3 -5.11 4.84 5.22
C GLU A 3 -3.64 5.19 5.03
N LYS A 4 -3.04 4.65 3.97
CA LYS A 4 -1.68 4.99 3.54
C LYS A 4 -1.69 5.41 2.08
N PRO A 5 -1.83 6.72 1.81
CA PRO A 5 -1.80 7.25 0.45
C PRO A 5 -0.36 7.34 -0.06
N GLN A 6 -0.22 7.51 -1.38
CA GLN A 6 1.06 7.80 -2.05
C GLN A 6 2.17 6.75 -1.86
N ILE A 7 1.82 5.49 -1.63
CA ILE A 7 2.79 4.39 -1.56
C ILE A 7 3.46 4.26 -2.93
N GLN A 8 4.79 4.42 -2.98
CA GLN A 8 5.57 4.27 -4.21
C GLN A 8 6.16 2.87 -4.30
N VAL A 9 6.00 2.24 -5.46
CA VAL A 9 6.80 1.08 -5.83
C VAL A 9 8.08 1.64 -6.45
N LEU A 10 9.24 1.22 -5.94
CA LEU A 10 10.53 1.68 -6.45
C LEU A 10 11.28 0.48 -7.03
N GLU A 11 11.64 0.59 -8.29
CA GLU A 11 12.56 -0.34 -8.93
C GLU A 11 13.88 0.39 -9.21
N ARG A 12 15.01 -0.28 -8.99
CA ARG A 12 16.31 0.33 -9.30
C ARG A 12 16.51 0.36 -10.81
N THR A 13 17.04 1.48 -11.29
CA THR A 13 17.29 1.67 -12.74
C THR A 13 18.46 0.82 -13.24
N ALA A 14 19.34 0.37 -12.35
CA ALA A 14 20.46 -0.50 -12.66
C ALA A 14 20.63 -1.60 -11.61
N PRO A 15 21.16 -2.78 -11.98
CA PRO A 15 21.44 -3.85 -11.04
C PRO A 15 22.55 -3.44 -10.06
N THR A 16 22.49 -4.00 -8.86
CA THR A 16 23.56 -3.89 -7.87
C THR A 16 24.87 -4.44 -8.42
N LEU A 17 25.96 -3.71 -8.22
CA LEU A 17 27.30 -4.16 -8.58
C LEU A 17 27.81 -5.19 -7.55
N PRO A 18 28.40 -6.30 -8.01
CA PRO A 18 28.89 -7.34 -7.12
C PRO A 18 30.08 -6.86 -6.30
N VAL A 19 30.18 -7.36 -5.06
CA VAL A 19 31.34 -7.13 -4.18
C VAL A 19 32.61 -7.67 -4.83
N ARG A 20 33.70 -6.88 -4.78
CA ARG A 20 35.03 -7.28 -5.25
C ARG A 20 36.08 -6.94 -4.20
N SER A 21 37.25 -7.57 -4.25
CA SER A 21 38.35 -7.21 -3.35
C SER A 21 38.68 -5.71 -3.49
N GLY A 22 38.66 -4.98 -2.37
CA GLY A 22 38.83 -3.52 -2.33
C GLY A 22 37.59 -2.69 -2.70
N HIS A 23 36.46 -3.31 -3.04
CA HIS A 23 35.23 -2.61 -3.43
C HIS A 23 33.99 -3.24 -2.75
N VAL A 24 33.31 -2.46 -1.92
CA VAL A 24 32.02 -2.85 -1.31
C VAL A 24 30.91 -2.90 -2.35
N GLU A 25 29.81 -3.58 -2.02
CA GLU A 25 28.59 -3.60 -2.82
C GLU A 25 28.13 -2.16 -3.09
N ALA A 26 27.85 -1.86 -4.36
CA ALA A 26 27.43 -0.53 -4.78
C ALA A 26 26.14 -0.65 -5.57
N ALA A 27 25.21 0.26 -5.30
CA ALA A 27 23.91 0.24 -5.93
C ALA A 27 23.52 1.67 -6.32
N SER A 28 22.99 1.85 -7.53
CA SER A 28 22.69 3.17 -8.10
C SER A 28 21.58 3.87 -7.32
N SER A 29 21.70 5.17 -7.07
CA SER A 29 20.66 5.95 -6.37
C SER A 29 19.45 6.27 -7.26
N ASP A 30 19.49 5.88 -8.54
CA ASP A 30 18.45 6.18 -9.52
C ASP A 30 17.35 5.11 -9.50
N TYR A 31 16.10 5.57 -9.42
CA TYR A 31 14.92 4.71 -9.36
C TYR A 31 13.92 5.05 -10.47
N VAL A 32 13.25 4.02 -10.98
CA VAL A 32 12.04 4.16 -11.80
C VAL A 32 10.85 4.35 -10.88
N ARG A 33 10.01 5.35 -11.15
CA ARG A 33 8.73 5.58 -10.45
C ARG A 33 7.56 5.21 -11.37
N PRO A 34 7.05 3.97 -11.29
CA PRO A 34 5.89 3.53 -12.08
C PRO A 34 4.58 4.19 -11.63
N GLY A 35 4.57 4.87 -10.48
CA GLY A 35 3.41 5.61 -9.96
C GLY A 35 3.28 5.49 -8.45
N THR A 36 2.11 5.88 -7.93
CA THR A 36 1.75 5.73 -6.51
C THR A 36 0.46 4.94 -6.37
N THR A 37 0.34 4.16 -5.30
CA THR A 37 -0.90 3.49 -4.89
C THR A 37 -1.36 4.00 -3.52
N THR A 38 -2.64 3.84 -3.22
CA THR A 38 -3.26 4.18 -1.94
C THR A 38 -3.83 2.92 -1.32
N LEU A 39 -3.36 2.59 -0.13
CA LEU A 39 -3.86 1.48 0.67
C LEU A 39 -4.95 1.97 1.62
N PHE A 40 -6.10 1.32 1.58
CA PHE A 40 -7.14 1.40 2.59
C PHE A 40 -7.18 0.10 3.39
N ALA A 41 -7.18 0.16 4.71
CA ALA A 41 -7.22 -1.02 5.57
C ALA A 41 -8.18 -0.84 6.77
N ALA A 42 -8.98 -1.87 7.03
CA ALA A 42 -9.92 -1.94 8.14
C ALA A 42 -9.70 -3.23 8.93
N LEU A 43 -9.26 -3.08 10.19
CA LEU A 43 -9.10 -4.19 11.13
C LEU A 43 -10.41 -4.47 11.87
N GLU A 44 -10.90 -5.71 11.77
CA GLU A 44 -11.93 -6.25 12.64
C GLU A 44 -11.30 -6.72 13.97
N VAL A 45 -11.41 -5.90 15.01
CA VAL A 45 -10.76 -6.16 16.32
C VAL A 45 -11.17 -7.50 16.94
N ALA A 46 -12.43 -7.93 16.76
CA ALA A 46 -12.94 -9.15 17.37
C ALA A 46 -12.37 -10.44 16.77
N THR A 47 -11.98 -10.42 15.49
CA THR A 47 -11.50 -11.60 14.75
C THR A 47 -10.03 -11.48 14.34
N GLY A 48 -9.47 -10.28 14.41
CA GLY A 48 -8.13 -9.96 13.89
C GLY A 48 -8.05 -9.87 12.36
N LYS A 49 -9.18 -9.99 11.64
CA LYS A 49 -9.18 -9.96 10.17
C LYS A 49 -9.00 -8.54 9.66
N VAL A 50 -8.17 -8.37 8.63
CA VAL A 50 -7.99 -7.09 7.94
C VAL A 50 -8.70 -7.17 6.58
N THR A 51 -9.56 -6.20 6.32
CA THR A 51 -10.09 -5.94 4.97
C THR A 51 -9.25 -4.82 4.37
N GLU A 52 -8.66 -5.06 3.21
CA GLU A 52 -7.77 -4.11 2.55
C GLU A 52 -8.13 -3.90 1.08
N ALA A 53 -7.75 -2.74 0.54
CA ALA A 53 -7.83 -2.43 -0.88
C ALA A 53 -6.70 -1.47 -1.28
N CYS A 54 -6.02 -1.80 -2.39
CA CYS A 54 -5.05 -0.91 -3.04
C CYS A 54 -5.72 -0.24 -4.23
N THR A 55 -5.56 1.08 -4.36
CA THR A 55 -6.18 1.88 -5.41
C THR A 55 -5.16 2.81 -6.06
N GLU A 56 -5.27 3.02 -7.38
CA GLU A 56 -4.33 3.85 -8.14
C GLU A 56 -4.50 5.36 -7.85
N SER A 57 -5.59 5.76 -7.17
CA SER A 57 -5.93 7.15 -6.94
C SER A 57 -6.41 7.36 -5.51
N HIS A 58 -5.84 8.36 -4.83
CA HIS A 58 -6.35 8.86 -3.55
C HIS A 58 -7.50 9.85 -3.78
N ARG A 59 -8.69 9.32 -4.08
CA ARG A 59 -9.90 10.10 -4.32
C ARG A 59 -11.03 9.60 -3.42
N HIS A 60 -11.98 10.49 -3.13
CA HIS A 60 -13.08 10.19 -2.22
C HIS A 60 -14.03 9.09 -2.74
N GLN A 61 -14.05 8.81 -4.05
CA GLN A 61 -14.93 7.81 -4.63
C GLN A 61 -14.45 6.40 -4.29
N GLU A 62 -13.14 6.20 -4.36
CA GLU A 62 -12.39 5.00 -4.04
C GLU A 62 -12.51 4.72 -2.54
N PHE A 63 -12.38 5.74 -1.70
CA PHE A 63 -12.65 5.63 -0.27
C PHE A 63 -14.10 5.22 0.03
N ARG A 64 -15.10 5.84 -0.62
CA ARG A 64 -16.51 5.45 -0.47
C ARG A 64 -16.77 4.01 -0.94
N ALA A 65 -16.10 3.56 -2.01
CA ALA A 65 -16.21 2.19 -2.48
C ALA A 65 -15.64 1.21 -1.44
N PHE A 66 -14.49 1.53 -0.84
CA PHE A 66 -13.92 0.75 0.26
C PHE A 66 -14.85 0.68 1.47
N LEU A 67 -15.47 1.79 1.89
CA LEU A 67 -16.44 1.77 2.98
C LEU A 67 -17.65 0.87 2.69
N LYS A 68 -18.13 0.83 1.44
CA LYS A 68 -19.19 -0.09 1.04
C LYS A 68 -18.76 -1.55 1.13
N GLN A 69 -17.52 -1.87 0.75
CA GLN A 69 -16.95 -3.21 0.89
C GLN A 69 -16.90 -3.64 2.36
N VAL A 70 -16.41 -2.76 3.25
CA VAL A 70 -16.36 -3.03 4.69
C VAL A 70 -17.79 -3.19 5.27
N ALA A 71 -18.74 -2.36 4.83
CA ALA A 71 -20.13 -2.47 5.28
C ALA A 71 -20.81 -3.77 4.83
N ALA A 72 -20.55 -4.20 3.60
CA ALA A 72 -21.05 -5.47 3.08
C ALA A 72 -20.49 -6.69 3.84
N ALA A 73 -19.24 -6.60 4.31
CA ALA A 73 -18.63 -7.64 5.16
C ALA A 73 -19.22 -7.67 6.59
N HIS A 74 -19.84 -6.57 7.04
CA HIS A 74 -20.36 -6.43 8.41
C HIS A 74 -21.79 -5.83 8.46
N PRO A 75 -22.81 -6.51 7.91
CA PRO A 75 -24.15 -5.94 7.72
C PRO A 75 -24.93 -5.66 9.03
N ARG A 76 -24.43 -6.11 10.19
CA ARG A 76 -25.09 -5.97 11.50
C ARG A 76 -24.29 -5.15 12.52
N ARG A 77 -23.18 -4.52 12.11
CA ARG A 77 -22.32 -3.76 13.02
C ARG A 77 -22.19 -2.32 12.54
N ARG A 78 -22.23 -1.40 13.51
CA ARG A 78 -21.97 0.02 13.24
C ARG A 78 -20.49 0.18 12.96
N LEU A 79 -20.15 0.64 11.75
CA LEU A 79 -18.77 0.96 11.40
C LEU A 79 -18.38 2.28 12.07
N HIS A 80 -17.33 2.25 12.88
CA HIS A 80 -16.69 3.44 13.42
C HIS A 80 -15.46 3.70 12.54
N ALA A 81 -15.60 4.64 11.61
CA ALA A 81 -14.54 5.04 10.68
C ALA A 81 -13.68 6.12 11.32
#